data_AF-A0A212UAQ5-F1
#
_entry.id   AF-A0A212UAQ5-F1
#
_cell.length_a   1.000
_cell.length_b   1.000
_cell.length_c   1.000
_cell.angle_alpha   90.00
_cell.angle_beta   90.00
_cell.angle_gamma   90.00
#
_symmetry.space_group_name_H-M   'P 1'
#
loop_
_entity.id
_entity.type
_entity.pdbx_description
1 polymer ?
#
loop_
_entity_poly.entity_id
_entity_poly.type
_entity_poly.pdbx_seq_one_letter_code
_entity_poly.pdbx_strand_id
1 'polypeptide(L)'
;MAGNRRNNRPPIYNFAPYLCLALILPPSTLLPVDNRALVRAFRLAAQLLELHDENQFKIRAYEGTASALEALSFPVSDVERTGLPDRTGLSKTAAARVAEMLDTGTFEELTRLLSITPPGVVELLQVKGIGPKKIRALWKELGVEGPEQLREAAENDEVSKLKGFGKKTQDAILAALEFSSQSQGKLLYPQAEQLAEDLAKRLQEALKTEQVAVGGEVRRRLETVETITLVAATQHPDAAHELLGHLDGLTPDPRRSGPFAWRGTAAPSGLKVEVILVKPADFTNQLFLHSAAEAHLSEALAEVPAGRPATLRQLLKKERFEQEASIYEKAGLQYVEPEMREGLGELKLAQEHKLPRLLEDADLRGSLHNHSTYSDGSHTLREMATFLRDNGYEYLGICDHSQAAHYANGLQPERVRQQQREIDELNKELAPFRIFKGIESDILSDGSLDYTPTVLETFDFVVASVHSNLRMDERKATTRVLRAIENPYTTMLGHPTGRLLLRREGYPLDHKAVIDACAKHNVIIEINANPWRLDLDWRWVHYALEQGVMLSINPDAHHTNGYADMRYGVFMGRKGGLTKEMTFNTKSAAEAAEYFAQRKATIKPPLEFKDSLFG
;
A
#
# COMPACT_ATOMS: atom_id res chain seq x y z
N MET A 1 -36.78 -26.81 -48.22
CA MET A 1 -37.35 -25.47 -48.44
C MET A 1 -38.04 -25.05 -47.14
N ALA A 2 -37.36 -24.38 -46.21
CA ALA A 2 -37.05 -22.95 -46.15
C ALA A 2 -38.27 -22.07 -45.81
N GLY A 3 -38.17 -21.29 -44.71
CA GLY A 3 -39.14 -20.25 -44.30
C GLY A 3 -39.39 -20.21 -42.77
N ASN A 4 -38.40 -19.88 -41.94
CA ASN A 4 -38.06 -18.53 -41.47
C ASN A 4 -39.12 -17.87 -40.53
N ARG A 5 -38.95 -18.01 -39.21
CA ARG A 5 -39.52 -17.11 -38.19
C ARG A 5 -38.39 -16.59 -37.31
N ARG A 6 -38.15 -15.27 -37.41
CA ARG A 6 -37.22 -14.51 -36.59
C ARG A 6 -37.74 -14.42 -35.16
N ASN A 7 -36.95 -14.90 -34.19
CA ASN A 7 -37.11 -14.61 -32.77
C ASN A 7 -36.12 -13.49 -32.41
N ASN A 8 -36.64 -12.29 -32.14
CA ASN A 8 -35.88 -11.21 -31.52
C ASN A 8 -35.79 -11.47 -30.01
N ARG A 9 -34.59 -11.81 -29.52
CA ARG A 9 -34.20 -11.67 -28.11
C ARG A 9 -33.17 -10.52 -28.03
N PRO A 10 -33.20 -9.69 -26.98
CA PRO A 10 -32.23 -8.61 -26.80
C PRO A 10 -30.83 -9.21 -26.49
N PRO A 11 -29.73 -8.50 -26.81
CA PRO A 11 -28.39 -8.99 -26.51
C PRO A 11 -28.14 -8.95 -25.00
N ILE A 12 -27.63 -10.06 -24.49
CA ILE A 12 -27.14 -10.22 -23.12
C ILE A 12 -25.79 -9.51 -23.04
N TYR A 13 -25.72 -8.39 -22.34
CA TYR A 13 -24.45 -7.75 -21.98
C TYR A 13 -23.84 -8.53 -20.82
N ASN A 14 -22.68 -9.16 -21.07
CA ASN A 14 -21.93 -9.90 -20.06
C ASN A 14 -20.62 -9.18 -19.73
N PHE A 15 -20.35 -9.18 -18.41
CA PHE A 15 -19.29 -8.52 -17.67
C PHE A 15 -17.87 -8.94 -18.09
N ALA A 16 -16.98 -7.97 -18.21
CA ALA A 16 -15.52 -8.15 -18.27
C ALA A 16 -14.86 -7.08 -17.41
N PRO A 17 -14.20 -7.39 -16.28
CA PRO A 17 -13.53 -6.39 -15.47
C PRO A 17 -12.00 -6.36 -15.72
N TYR A 18 -11.46 -5.13 -15.78
CA TYR A 18 -10.06 -4.69 -15.67
C TYR A 18 -9.05 -4.71 -16.81
N LEU A 19 -9.30 -5.29 -18.00
CA LEU A 19 -8.28 -5.24 -19.06
C LEU A 19 -8.57 -4.28 -20.23
N CYS A 20 -9.75 -3.69 -20.32
CA CYS A 20 -10.18 -3.05 -21.58
C CYS A 20 -10.31 -1.53 -21.59
N LEU A 21 -10.19 -0.79 -20.48
CA LEU A 21 -10.51 0.65 -20.56
C LEU A 21 -9.40 1.54 -21.15
N ALA A 22 -8.14 1.09 -21.24
CA ALA A 22 -7.12 1.80 -22.03
C ALA A 22 -7.04 1.28 -23.48
N LEU A 23 -7.77 0.21 -23.81
CA LEU A 23 -7.62 -0.55 -25.06
C LEU A 23 -8.89 -0.63 -25.93
N ILE A 24 -10.06 -0.16 -25.44
CA ILE A 24 -11.34 -0.18 -26.15
C ILE A 24 -12.14 1.14 -25.96
N LEU A 25 -11.48 2.29 -25.88
CA LEU A 25 -12.17 3.60 -25.95
C LEU A 25 -12.14 4.14 -27.39
N PRO A 26 -13.24 4.72 -27.92
CA PRO A 26 -13.21 5.44 -29.19
C PRO A 26 -12.27 6.66 -29.11
N PRO A 27 -11.67 7.08 -30.25
CA PRO A 27 -10.59 8.06 -30.29
C PRO A 27 -11.14 9.48 -30.12
N SER A 28 -11.46 9.85 -28.90
CA SER A 28 -11.68 11.25 -28.55
C SER A 28 -11.44 11.42 -27.06
N THR A 29 -10.22 11.86 -26.73
CA THR A 29 -9.64 12.14 -25.40
C THR A 29 -8.92 10.97 -24.71
N LEU A 30 -7.72 10.62 -25.22
CA LEU A 30 -6.78 9.75 -24.51
C LEU A 30 -6.11 10.52 -23.36
N LEU A 31 -6.25 10.02 -22.13
CA LEU A 31 -5.37 10.38 -21.02
C LEU A 31 -3.92 9.99 -21.36
N PRO A 32 -2.89 10.74 -20.92
CA PRO A 32 -1.51 10.40 -21.23
C PRO A 32 -1.11 9.04 -20.63
N VAL A 33 -0.64 8.14 -21.48
CA VAL A 33 -0.13 6.81 -21.08
C VAL A 33 1.18 6.99 -20.33
N ASP A 34 1.20 6.63 -19.04
CA ASP A 34 2.40 6.71 -18.20
C ASP A 34 3.37 5.52 -18.42
N ASN A 35 4.64 5.67 -18.00
CA ASN A 35 5.63 4.59 -18.13
C ASN A 35 5.17 3.29 -17.47
N ARG A 36 4.41 3.38 -16.37
CA ARG A 36 3.88 2.21 -15.67
C ARG A 36 2.87 1.46 -16.53
N ALA A 37 2.01 2.16 -17.28
CA ALA A 37 1.09 1.56 -18.24
C ALA A 37 1.83 0.86 -19.38
N LEU A 38 2.89 1.47 -19.91
CA LEU A 38 3.76 0.84 -20.90
C LEU A 38 4.38 -0.46 -20.34
N VAL A 39 5.03 -0.41 -19.16
CA VAL A 39 5.65 -1.59 -18.53
C VAL A 39 4.61 -2.70 -18.30
N ARG A 40 3.41 -2.37 -17.82
CA ARG A 40 2.32 -3.34 -17.62
C ARG A 40 1.91 -4.01 -18.94
N ALA A 41 1.75 -3.24 -20.01
CA ALA A 41 1.35 -3.76 -21.32
C ALA A 41 2.39 -4.72 -21.91
N PHE A 42 3.69 -4.36 -21.84
CA PHE A 42 4.76 -5.23 -22.34
C PHE A 42 4.95 -6.49 -21.49
N ARG A 43 4.80 -6.41 -20.16
CA ARG A 43 4.79 -7.59 -19.28
C ARG A 43 3.62 -8.53 -19.59
N LEU A 44 2.42 -7.98 -19.77
CA LEU A 44 1.24 -8.74 -20.14
C LEU A 44 1.43 -9.43 -21.50
N ALA A 45 1.97 -8.74 -22.49
CA ALA A 45 2.28 -9.33 -23.80
C ALA A 45 3.29 -10.48 -23.68
N ALA A 46 4.35 -10.34 -22.88
CA ALA A 46 5.31 -11.42 -22.63
C ALA A 46 4.64 -12.64 -21.97
N GLN A 47 3.78 -12.42 -20.96
CA GLN A 47 3.03 -13.47 -20.29
C GLN A 47 2.07 -14.19 -21.24
N LEU A 48 1.37 -13.46 -22.11
CA LEU A 48 0.47 -14.04 -23.10
C LEU A 48 1.24 -14.84 -24.17
N LEU A 49 2.40 -14.35 -24.61
CA LEU A 49 3.28 -15.12 -25.51
C LEU A 49 3.74 -16.43 -24.85
N GLU A 50 4.14 -16.41 -23.57
CA GLU A 50 4.50 -17.62 -22.84
C GLU A 50 3.28 -18.56 -22.67
N LEU A 51 2.09 -18.02 -22.40
CA LEU A 51 0.84 -18.78 -22.30
C LEU A 51 0.51 -19.53 -23.61
N HIS A 52 0.76 -18.89 -24.76
CA HIS A 52 0.54 -19.48 -26.08
C HIS A 52 1.73 -20.32 -26.60
N ASP A 53 2.77 -20.52 -25.78
CA ASP A 53 3.99 -21.27 -26.13
C ASP A 53 4.68 -20.72 -27.39
N GLU A 54 4.67 -19.40 -27.53
CA GLU A 54 5.33 -18.68 -28.62
C GLU A 54 6.86 -18.65 -28.43
N ASN A 55 7.56 -18.15 -29.44
CA ASN A 55 9.01 -18.17 -29.50
C ASN A 55 9.70 -17.49 -28.27
N GLN A 56 10.60 -18.22 -27.59
CA GLN A 56 11.32 -17.73 -26.40
C GLN A 56 12.11 -16.44 -26.62
N PHE A 57 12.67 -16.21 -27.81
CA PHE A 57 13.37 -14.97 -28.14
C PHE A 57 12.40 -13.78 -28.19
N LYS A 58 11.17 -13.98 -28.68
CA LYS A 58 10.13 -12.94 -28.64
C LYS A 58 9.71 -12.63 -27.21
N ILE A 59 9.48 -13.64 -26.38
CA ILE A 59 9.11 -13.46 -24.96
C ILE A 59 10.18 -12.60 -24.26
N ARG A 60 11.45 -13.00 -24.37
CA ARG A 60 12.58 -12.25 -23.79
C ARG A 60 12.71 -10.83 -24.34
N ALA A 61 12.36 -10.59 -25.60
CA ALA A 61 12.38 -9.25 -26.18
C ALA A 61 11.33 -8.32 -25.56
N TYR A 62 10.12 -8.84 -25.28
CA TYR A 62 9.07 -8.08 -24.59
C TYR A 62 9.41 -7.86 -23.11
N GLU A 63 9.95 -8.87 -22.42
CA GLU A 63 10.45 -8.75 -21.05
C GLU A 63 11.57 -7.70 -20.97
N GLY A 64 12.56 -7.78 -21.85
CA GLY A 64 13.65 -6.82 -21.93
C GLY A 64 13.17 -5.39 -22.23
N THR A 65 12.14 -5.24 -23.06
CA THR A 65 11.52 -3.92 -23.32
C THR A 65 10.84 -3.39 -22.06
N ALA A 66 10.10 -4.22 -21.32
CA ALA A 66 9.48 -3.82 -20.07
C ALA A 66 10.53 -3.41 -19.02
N SER A 67 11.61 -4.18 -18.86
CA SER A 67 12.72 -3.84 -17.96
C SER A 67 13.43 -2.55 -18.35
N ALA A 68 13.66 -2.34 -19.65
CA ALA A 68 14.27 -1.11 -20.15
C ALA A 68 13.38 0.11 -19.86
N LEU A 69 12.06 0.01 -20.07
CA LEU A 69 11.09 1.06 -19.77
C LEU A 69 10.99 1.37 -18.26
N GLU A 70 11.11 0.34 -17.42
CA GLU A 70 11.07 0.48 -15.95
C GLU A 70 12.31 1.19 -15.40
N ALA A 71 13.46 1.05 -16.07
CA ALA A 71 14.69 1.73 -15.70
C ALA A 71 14.74 3.22 -16.09
N LEU A 72 13.77 3.71 -16.87
CA LEU A 72 13.74 5.11 -17.30
C LEU A 72 13.24 6.03 -16.18
N SER A 73 14.01 7.09 -15.92
CA SER A 73 13.70 8.12 -14.91
C SER A 73 12.84 9.28 -15.42
N PHE A 74 12.45 9.26 -16.69
CA PHE A 74 11.65 10.32 -17.32
C PHE A 74 10.39 9.74 -18.01
N PRO A 75 9.30 10.52 -18.16
CA PRO A 75 8.12 10.09 -18.88
C PRO A 75 8.41 9.88 -20.37
N VAL A 76 8.18 8.67 -20.87
CA VAL A 76 8.36 8.31 -22.29
C VAL A 76 7.32 9.00 -23.17
N SER A 77 6.18 9.39 -22.59
CA SER A 77 5.16 10.24 -23.23
C SER A 77 5.74 11.54 -23.80
N ASP A 78 6.78 12.08 -23.17
CA ASP A 78 7.35 13.40 -23.47
C ASP A 78 8.47 13.34 -24.52
N VAL A 79 8.83 12.13 -24.96
CA VAL A 79 9.85 11.92 -25.99
C VAL A 79 9.23 11.91 -27.38
N GLU A 80 9.81 12.68 -28.30
CA GLU A 80 9.43 12.62 -29.71
C GLU A 80 9.62 11.21 -30.28
N ARG A 81 8.65 10.76 -31.07
CA ARG A 81 8.53 9.37 -31.52
C ARG A 81 9.74 8.92 -32.34
N THR A 82 10.32 9.82 -33.11
CA THR A 82 11.54 9.63 -33.90
C THR A 82 12.79 9.47 -33.04
N GLY A 83 12.83 10.07 -31.84
CA GLY A 83 13.95 10.00 -30.90
C GLY A 83 13.82 8.91 -29.83
N LEU A 84 12.74 8.11 -29.87
CA LEU A 84 12.51 7.04 -28.89
C LEU A 84 13.68 6.05 -28.81
N PRO A 85 14.19 5.46 -29.91
CA PRO A 85 15.28 4.47 -29.82
C PRO A 85 16.52 5.03 -29.12
N ASP A 86 16.92 6.24 -29.48
CA ASP A 86 18.17 6.84 -29.01
C ASP A 86 18.08 7.33 -27.56
N ARG A 87 16.92 7.86 -27.15
CA ARG A 87 16.73 8.36 -25.77
C ARG A 87 16.38 7.29 -24.76
N THR A 88 15.80 6.18 -25.18
CA THR A 88 15.35 5.11 -24.28
C THR A 88 16.26 3.87 -24.30
N GLY A 89 17.20 3.80 -25.24
CA GLY A 89 18.03 2.60 -25.45
C GLY A 89 17.26 1.40 -26.01
N LEU A 90 16.01 1.61 -26.45
CA LEU A 90 15.17 0.57 -27.03
C LEU A 90 15.58 0.26 -28.47
N SER A 91 15.48 -1.02 -28.86
CA SER A 91 15.62 -1.41 -30.27
C SER A 91 14.57 -0.69 -31.14
N LYS A 92 14.85 -0.47 -32.42
CA LYS A 92 13.92 0.18 -33.36
C LYS A 92 12.53 -0.48 -33.37
N THR A 93 12.48 -1.80 -33.26
CA THR A 93 11.22 -2.57 -33.20
C THR A 93 10.46 -2.35 -31.89
N ALA A 94 11.17 -2.30 -30.76
CA ALA A 94 10.55 -2.03 -29.46
C ALA A 94 10.03 -0.59 -29.38
N ALA A 95 10.84 0.38 -29.85
CA ALA A 95 10.46 1.79 -29.90
C ALA A 95 9.22 2.04 -30.77
N ALA A 96 9.10 1.35 -31.91
CA ALA A 96 7.92 1.46 -32.77
C ALA A 96 6.64 0.99 -32.05
N ARG A 97 6.69 -0.09 -31.27
CA ARG A 97 5.55 -0.58 -30.49
C ARG A 97 5.22 0.32 -29.30
N VAL A 98 6.24 0.91 -28.68
CA VAL A 98 6.04 1.92 -27.63
C VAL A 98 5.34 3.15 -28.21
N ALA A 99 5.74 3.63 -29.38
CA ALA A 99 5.05 4.71 -30.08
C ALA A 99 3.59 4.35 -30.38
N GLU A 100 3.34 3.16 -30.93
CA GLU A 100 1.98 2.66 -31.22
C GLU A 100 1.10 2.64 -29.95
N MET A 101 1.65 2.18 -28.83
CA MET A 101 0.97 2.16 -27.53
C MET A 101 0.67 3.56 -27.01
N LEU A 102 1.58 4.52 -27.20
CA LEU A 102 1.36 5.92 -26.81
C LEU A 102 0.27 6.60 -27.67
N ASP A 103 0.21 6.29 -28.96
CA ASP A 103 -0.66 6.97 -29.92
C ASP A 103 -2.07 6.35 -29.97
N THR A 104 -2.18 5.03 -29.81
CA THR A 104 -3.44 4.28 -29.95
C THR A 104 -3.96 3.67 -28.66
N GLY A 105 -3.15 3.69 -27.59
CA GLY A 105 -3.43 2.99 -26.34
C GLY A 105 -3.13 1.49 -26.36
N THR A 106 -2.83 0.89 -27.54
CA THR A 106 -2.53 -0.54 -27.75
C THR A 106 -1.36 -0.75 -28.72
N PHE A 107 -0.97 -2.00 -28.94
CA PHE A 107 -0.23 -2.40 -30.15
C PHE A 107 -0.78 -3.70 -30.74
N GLU A 108 -0.61 -3.90 -32.04
CA GLU A 108 -1.21 -4.99 -32.82
C GLU A 108 -1.06 -6.37 -32.16
N GLU A 109 0.15 -6.72 -31.71
CA GLU A 109 0.43 -8.02 -31.12
C GLU A 109 -0.33 -8.25 -29.81
N LEU A 110 -0.43 -7.23 -28.94
CA LEU A 110 -1.18 -7.34 -27.68
C LEU A 110 -2.66 -7.53 -27.99
N THR A 111 -3.21 -6.77 -28.92
CA THR A 111 -4.60 -6.90 -29.37
C THR A 111 -4.88 -8.30 -29.93
N ARG A 112 -3.97 -8.83 -30.75
CA ARG A 112 -4.07 -10.19 -31.30
C ARG A 112 -4.10 -11.23 -30.18
N LEU A 113 -3.14 -11.16 -29.24
CA LEU A 113 -3.02 -12.12 -28.14
C LEU A 113 -4.23 -12.08 -27.21
N LEU A 114 -4.78 -10.90 -26.93
CA LEU A 114 -6.01 -10.75 -26.17
C LEU A 114 -7.22 -11.32 -26.92
N SER A 115 -7.30 -11.17 -28.25
CA SER A 115 -8.42 -11.68 -29.04
C SER A 115 -8.52 -13.22 -29.04
N ILE A 116 -7.39 -13.91 -28.90
CA ILE A 116 -7.31 -15.38 -28.91
C ILE A 116 -7.27 -16.00 -27.51
N THR A 117 -7.27 -15.18 -26.46
CA THR A 117 -7.22 -15.64 -25.05
C THR A 117 -8.55 -15.34 -24.38
N PRO A 118 -9.25 -16.33 -23.80
CA PRO A 118 -10.49 -16.07 -23.06
C PRO A 118 -10.25 -15.04 -21.94
N PRO A 119 -11.17 -14.09 -21.70
CA PRO A 119 -10.98 -13.03 -20.70
C PRO A 119 -10.64 -13.56 -19.30
N GLY A 120 -11.31 -14.62 -18.85
CA GLY A 120 -11.04 -15.21 -17.55
C GLY A 120 -9.67 -15.92 -17.46
N VAL A 121 -9.10 -16.40 -18.58
CA VAL A 121 -7.70 -16.90 -18.60
C VAL A 121 -6.71 -15.75 -18.44
N VAL A 122 -7.05 -14.56 -18.96
CA VAL A 122 -6.24 -13.36 -18.74
C VAL A 122 -6.32 -12.89 -17.29
N GLU A 123 -7.49 -12.99 -16.66
CA GLU A 123 -7.66 -12.73 -15.22
C GLU A 123 -6.79 -13.67 -14.38
N LEU A 124 -6.67 -14.95 -14.76
CA LEU A 124 -5.81 -15.91 -14.06
C LEU A 124 -4.32 -15.51 -14.07
N LEU A 125 -3.85 -14.78 -15.09
CA LEU A 125 -2.47 -14.26 -15.13
C LEU A 125 -2.18 -13.23 -14.03
N GLN A 126 -3.23 -12.63 -13.46
CA GLN A 126 -3.11 -11.71 -12.32
C GLN A 126 -3.05 -12.44 -10.97
N VAL A 127 -3.41 -13.73 -10.93
CA VAL A 127 -3.39 -14.52 -9.69
C VAL A 127 -1.95 -14.79 -9.28
N LYS A 128 -1.52 -14.12 -8.20
CA LYS A 128 -0.15 -14.19 -7.71
C LYS A 128 0.23 -15.63 -7.33
N GLY A 129 1.37 -16.10 -7.85
CA GLY A 129 1.92 -17.42 -7.55
C GLY A 129 1.62 -18.50 -8.60
N ILE A 130 0.86 -18.16 -9.65
CA ILE A 130 0.63 -19.03 -10.81
C ILE A 130 1.23 -18.36 -12.06
N GLY A 131 2.31 -18.94 -12.59
CA GLY A 131 2.94 -18.42 -13.82
C GLY A 131 2.19 -18.84 -15.10
N PRO A 132 2.47 -18.20 -16.25
CA PRO A 132 1.79 -18.47 -17.52
C PRO A 132 1.79 -19.95 -17.94
N LYS A 133 2.89 -20.67 -17.72
CA LYS A 133 2.99 -22.11 -17.98
C LYS A 133 2.00 -22.95 -17.19
N LYS A 134 1.79 -22.60 -15.92
CA LYS A 134 0.82 -23.29 -15.04
C LYS A 134 -0.60 -22.95 -15.47
N ILE A 135 -0.88 -21.69 -15.78
CA ILE A 135 -2.20 -21.26 -16.29
C ILE A 135 -2.51 -21.96 -17.62
N ARG A 136 -1.52 -22.14 -18.49
CA ARG A 136 -1.67 -22.93 -19.72
C ARG A 136 -2.09 -24.37 -19.42
N ALA A 137 -1.46 -25.02 -18.45
CA ALA A 137 -1.83 -26.39 -18.06
C ALA A 137 -3.27 -26.44 -17.51
N LEU A 138 -3.64 -25.49 -16.65
CA LEU A 138 -5.02 -25.37 -16.14
C LEU A 138 -6.03 -25.17 -17.28
N TRP A 139 -5.72 -24.31 -18.24
CA TRP A 139 -6.58 -24.02 -19.38
C TRP A 139 -6.67 -25.18 -20.36
N LYS A 140 -5.54 -25.80 -20.74
CA LYS A 140 -5.51 -26.85 -21.77
C LYS A 140 -5.85 -28.24 -21.25
N GLU A 141 -5.53 -28.55 -20.00
CA GLU A 141 -5.72 -29.91 -19.44
C GLU A 141 -6.99 -30.02 -18.59
N LEU A 142 -7.38 -28.97 -17.85
CA LEU A 142 -8.61 -28.96 -17.04
C LEU A 142 -9.75 -28.12 -17.65
N GLY A 143 -9.50 -27.39 -18.75
CA GLY A 143 -10.53 -26.55 -19.36
C GLY A 143 -10.94 -25.35 -18.50
N VAL A 144 -10.08 -24.94 -17.56
CA VAL A 144 -10.36 -23.80 -16.67
C VAL A 144 -10.18 -22.50 -17.44
N GLU A 145 -11.26 -21.74 -17.59
CA GLU A 145 -11.30 -20.47 -18.33
C GLU A 145 -11.53 -19.25 -17.44
N GLY A 146 -11.49 -19.39 -16.12
CA GLY A 146 -11.58 -18.25 -15.20
C GLY A 146 -11.35 -18.58 -13.71
N PRO A 147 -11.28 -17.56 -12.84
CA PRO A 147 -11.01 -17.71 -11.40
C PRO A 147 -12.01 -18.59 -10.65
N GLU A 148 -13.30 -18.47 -10.93
CA GLU A 148 -14.34 -19.29 -10.27
C GLU A 148 -14.26 -20.76 -10.65
N GLN A 149 -14.01 -21.06 -11.93
CA GLN A 149 -13.80 -22.44 -12.39
C GLN A 149 -12.53 -23.03 -11.79
N LEU A 150 -11.48 -22.22 -11.63
CA LEU A 150 -10.25 -22.66 -10.97
C LEU A 150 -10.50 -22.98 -9.49
N ARG A 151 -11.33 -22.16 -8.82
CA ARG A 151 -11.71 -22.37 -7.43
C ARG A 151 -12.48 -23.68 -7.28
N GLU A 152 -13.49 -23.92 -8.10
CA GLU A 152 -14.27 -25.17 -8.12
C GLU A 152 -13.39 -26.40 -8.40
N ALA A 153 -12.52 -26.34 -9.41
CA ALA A 153 -11.58 -27.41 -9.73
C ALA A 153 -10.57 -27.68 -8.60
N ALA A 154 -10.16 -26.64 -7.88
CA ALA A 154 -9.27 -26.76 -6.73
C ALA A 154 -9.99 -27.26 -5.46
N GLU A 155 -11.25 -26.89 -5.23
CA GLU A 155 -12.09 -27.42 -4.14
C GLU A 155 -12.40 -28.92 -4.36
N ASN A 156 -12.55 -29.35 -5.62
CA ASN A 156 -12.78 -30.75 -6.02
C ASN A 156 -11.50 -31.61 -6.13
N ASP A 157 -10.36 -31.11 -5.65
CA ASP A 157 -9.04 -31.77 -5.71
C ASP A 157 -8.55 -32.12 -7.14
N GLU A 158 -9.11 -31.51 -8.18
CA GLU A 158 -8.74 -31.80 -9.58
C GLU A 158 -7.42 -31.14 -9.97
N VAL A 159 -7.14 -29.95 -9.41
CA VAL A 159 -5.88 -29.23 -9.65
C VAL A 159 -4.69 -30.02 -9.14
N SER A 160 -4.78 -30.67 -7.97
CA SER A 160 -3.68 -31.46 -7.38
C SER A 160 -3.33 -32.74 -8.16
N LYS A 161 -4.18 -33.14 -9.10
CA LYS A 161 -3.97 -34.32 -9.97
C LYS A 161 -3.13 -33.96 -11.20
N LEU A 162 -2.97 -32.68 -11.53
CA LEU A 162 -2.15 -32.24 -12.65
C LEU A 162 -0.65 -32.35 -12.38
N LYS A 163 0.11 -32.66 -13.42
CA LYS A 163 1.57 -32.72 -13.35
C LYS A 163 2.14 -31.34 -13.02
N GLY A 164 2.86 -31.25 -11.90
CA GLY A 164 3.43 -29.98 -11.42
C GLY A 164 2.53 -29.18 -10.47
N PHE A 165 1.35 -29.70 -10.14
CA PHE A 165 0.43 -29.16 -9.15
C PHE A 165 0.26 -30.18 -8.03
N GLY A 166 1.09 -30.11 -6.99
CA GLY A 166 0.85 -30.90 -5.76
C GLY A 166 -0.21 -30.26 -4.87
N LYS A 167 -0.66 -30.96 -3.82
CA LYS A 167 -1.64 -30.45 -2.83
C LYS A 167 -1.27 -29.07 -2.28
N LYS A 168 0.00 -28.88 -1.90
CA LYS A 168 0.54 -27.58 -1.46
C LYS A 168 0.41 -26.45 -2.49
N THR A 169 0.43 -26.78 -3.79
CA THR A 169 0.21 -25.79 -4.86
C THR A 169 -1.27 -25.47 -4.99
N GLN A 170 -2.15 -26.47 -4.91
CA GLN A 170 -3.60 -26.27 -4.91
C GLN A 170 -4.06 -25.41 -3.74
N ASP A 171 -3.61 -25.71 -2.51
CA ASP A 171 -3.98 -24.93 -1.33
C ASP A 171 -3.50 -23.47 -1.45
N ALA A 172 -2.34 -23.25 -2.07
CA ALA A 172 -1.84 -21.91 -2.35
C ALA A 172 -2.65 -21.17 -3.44
N ILE A 173 -3.22 -21.90 -4.42
CA ILE A 173 -4.11 -21.34 -5.44
C ILE A 173 -5.43 -20.92 -4.80
N LEU A 174 -6.03 -21.78 -3.96
CA LEU A 174 -7.25 -21.47 -3.22
C LEU A 174 -7.08 -20.22 -2.36
N ALA A 175 -6.00 -20.16 -1.58
CA ALA A 175 -5.70 -18.98 -0.76
C ALA A 175 -5.52 -17.71 -1.61
N ALA A 176 -4.86 -17.80 -2.77
CA ALA A 176 -4.67 -16.66 -3.67
C ALA A 176 -5.98 -16.19 -4.32
N LEU A 177 -6.87 -17.12 -4.69
CA LEU A 177 -8.19 -16.80 -5.25
C LEU A 177 -9.12 -16.19 -4.21
N GLU A 178 -9.17 -16.77 -3.01
CA GLU A 178 -9.93 -16.22 -1.89
C GLU A 178 -9.47 -14.80 -1.56
N PHE A 179 -8.16 -14.60 -1.46
CA PHE A 179 -7.59 -13.29 -1.19
C PHE A 179 -7.87 -12.27 -2.33
N SER A 180 -7.81 -12.70 -3.59
CA SER A 180 -8.16 -11.86 -4.74
C SER A 180 -9.63 -11.46 -4.72
N SER A 181 -10.53 -12.38 -4.37
CA SER A 181 -11.95 -12.12 -4.21
C SER A 181 -12.21 -11.13 -3.06
N GLN A 182 -11.56 -11.34 -1.91
CA GLN A 182 -11.63 -10.41 -0.77
C GLN A 182 -11.07 -9.03 -1.08
N SER A 183 -10.14 -8.91 -2.04
CA SER A 183 -9.55 -7.64 -2.46
C SER A 183 -10.38 -6.92 -3.53
N GLN A 184 -11.33 -7.60 -4.17
CA GLN A 184 -12.19 -7.02 -5.19
C GLN A 184 -13.12 -5.96 -4.58
N GLY A 185 -13.27 -4.82 -5.27
CA GLY A 185 -14.07 -3.71 -4.75
C GLY A 185 -13.38 -2.89 -3.66
N LYS A 186 -12.08 -3.08 -3.45
CA LYS A 186 -11.27 -2.28 -2.52
C LYS A 186 -10.17 -1.52 -3.24
N LEU A 187 -9.80 -0.36 -2.71
CA LEU A 187 -8.63 0.40 -3.12
C LEU A 187 -7.69 0.62 -1.93
N LEU A 188 -6.41 0.83 -2.22
CA LEU A 188 -5.49 1.38 -1.23
C LEU A 188 -5.89 2.83 -0.91
N TYR A 189 -5.58 3.26 0.31
CA TYR A 189 -5.91 4.62 0.76
C TYR A 189 -5.55 5.74 -0.25
N PRO A 190 -4.33 5.81 -0.83
CA PRO A 190 -3.97 6.92 -1.73
C PRO A 190 -4.87 7.02 -2.96
N GLN A 191 -5.29 5.87 -3.49
CA GLN A 191 -6.14 5.81 -4.67
C GLN A 191 -7.57 6.22 -4.33
N ALA A 192 -8.06 5.80 -3.16
CA ALA A 192 -9.38 6.18 -2.67
C ALA A 192 -9.44 7.67 -2.27
N GLU A 193 -8.40 8.21 -1.66
CA GLU A 193 -8.26 9.63 -1.31
C GLU A 193 -8.37 10.50 -2.57
N GLN A 194 -7.53 10.23 -3.58
CA GLN A 194 -7.55 10.97 -4.85
C GLN A 194 -8.94 10.95 -5.50
N LEU A 195 -9.56 9.76 -5.60
CA LEU A 195 -10.90 9.63 -6.19
C LEU A 195 -11.96 10.38 -5.36
N ALA A 196 -11.88 10.32 -4.02
CA ALA A 196 -12.83 10.99 -3.15
C ALA A 196 -12.70 12.52 -3.24
N GLU A 197 -11.49 13.05 -3.29
CA GLU A 197 -11.21 14.48 -3.45
C GLU A 197 -11.67 15.00 -4.82
N ASP A 198 -11.40 14.25 -5.89
CA ASP A 198 -11.85 14.61 -7.24
C ASP A 198 -13.39 14.64 -7.34
N LEU A 199 -14.06 13.67 -6.72
CA LEU A 199 -15.53 13.65 -6.65
C LEU A 199 -16.08 14.78 -5.78
N ALA A 200 -15.46 15.05 -4.64
CA ALA A 200 -15.85 16.15 -3.75
C ALA A 200 -15.79 17.49 -4.50
N LYS A 201 -14.69 17.75 -5.22
CA LYS A 201 -14.51 18.98 -6.01
C LYS A 201 -15.57 19.13 -7.10
N ARG A 202 -15.85 18.07 -7.86
CA ARG A 202 -16.91 18.08 -8.89
C ARG A 202 -18.30 18.36 -8.29
N LEU A 203 -18.59 17.79 -7.12
CA LEU A 203 -19.83 18.06 -6.41
C LEU A 203 -19.91 19.50 -5.90
N GLN A 204 -18.81 20.08 -5.40
CA GLN A 204 -18.76 21.50 -5.00
C GLN A 204 -19.09 22.42 -6.18
N GLU A 205 -18.49 22.16 -7.34
CA GLU A 205 -18.71 22.91 -8.58
C GLU A 205 -20.17 22.80 -9.06
N ALA A 206 -20.73 21.59 -9.11
CA ALA A 206 -22.09 21.35 -9.59
C ALA A 206 -23.16 21.90 -8.63
N LEU A 207 -22.96 21.74 -7.32
CA LEU A 207 -23.92 22.18 -6.30
C LEU A 207 -23.73 23.65 -5.88
N LYS A 208 -22.64 24.29 -6.30
CA LYS A 208 -22.28 25.67 -5.96
C LYS A 208 -22.26 25.90 -4.44
N THR A 209 -21.64 24.97 -3.73
CA THR A 209 -21.57 24.95 -2.27
C THR A 209 -20.17 24.53 -1.82
N GLU A 210 -19.67 25.15 -0.76
CA GLU A 210 -18.41 24.75 -0.12
C GLU A 210 -18.63 23.60 0.88
N GLN A 211 -19.88 23.34 1.27
CA GLN A 211 -20.25 22.28 2.21
C GLN A 211 -20.34 20.92 1.51
N VAL A 212 -19.20 20.44 1.02
CA VAL A 212 -18.99 19.07 0.56
C VAL A 212 -17.75 18.53 1.24
N ALA A 213 -17.86 17.39 1.90
CA ALA A 213 -16.74 16.78 2.59
C ALA A 213 -16.70 15.27 2.33
N VAL A 214 -15.46 14.76 2.23
CA VAL A 214 -15.18 13.32 2.27
C VAL A 214 -15.43 12.83 3.69
N GLY A 215 -16.29 11.82 3.82
CA GLY A 215 -16.60 11.12 5.06
C GLY A 215 -16.09 9.68 5.02
N GLY A 216 -16.72 8.82 5.82
CA GLY A 216 -16.55 7.38 5.75
C GLY A 216 -15.14 6.91 6.08
N GLU A 217 -14.73 5.85 5.37
CA GLU A 217 -13.47 5.16 5.59
C GLU A 217 -12.26 6.01 5.19
N VAL A 218 -12.40 6.85 4.15
CA VAL A 218 -11.34 7.77 3.72
C VAL A 218 -11.08 8.82 4.79
N ARG A 219 -12.13 9.39 5.39
CA ARG A 219 -11.95 10.38 6.46
C ARG A 219 -11.36 9.78 7.73
N ARG A 220 -11.67 8.51 8.02
CA ARG A 220 -11.05 7.77 9.14
C ARG A 220 -9.68 7.18 8.79
N ARG A 221 -9.17 7.41 7.58
CA ARG A 221 -7.85 6.97 7.12
C ARG A 221 -7.63 5.46 7.23
N LEU A 222 -8.59 4.66 6.78
CA LEU A 222 -8.39 3.20 6.71
C LEU A 222 -7.34 2.84 5.65
N GLU A 223 -6.50 1.86 5.98
CA GLU A 223 -5.41 1.37 5.13
C GLU A 223 -5.89 0.85 3.77
N THR A 224 -7.11 0.29 3.75
CA THR A 224 -7.85 -0.13 2.55
C THR A 224 -9.27 0.39 2.64
N VAL A 225 -9.79 0.89 1.52
CA VAL A 225 -11.12 1.50 1.43
C VAL A 225 -12.01 0.64 0.55
N GLU A 226 -13.18 0.30 1.06
CA GLU A 226 -14.27 -0.42 0.39
C GLU A 226 -15.36 0.53 -0.11
N THR A 227 -15.55 1.65 0.61
CA THR A 227 -16.58 2.63 0.29
C THR A 227 -16.05 4.05 0.42
N ILE A 228 -16.14 4.81 -0.68
CA ILE A 228 -16.03 6.28 -0.64
C ILE A 228 -17.38 6.84 -0.23
N THR A 229 -17.40 7.56 0.89
CA THR A 229 -18.57 8.29 1.35
C THR A 229 -18.34 9.78 1.24
N LEU A 230 -19.27 10.50 0.62
CA LEU A 230 -19.27 11.95 0.54
C LEU A 230 -20.55 12.47 1.20
N VAL A 231 -20.46 13.58 1.92
CA VAL A 231 -21.62 14.31 2.42
C VAL A 231 -21.62 15.68 1.76
N ALA A 232 -22.73 16.04 1.12
CA ALA A 232 -22.88 17.30 0.41
C ALA A 232 -24.17 18.01 0.84
N ALA A 233 -24.05 19.27 1.25
CA ALA A 233 -25.19 20.10 1.57
C ALA A 233 -25.80 20.69 0.30
N THR A 234 -27.08 20.45 0.07
CA THR A 234 -27.81 20.98 -1.09
C THR A 234 -29.29 21.17 -0.80
N GLN A 235 -29.90 22.13 -1.48
CA GLN A 235 -31.37 22.25 -1.58
C GLN A 235 -31.91 21.60 -2.86
N HIS A 236 -31.03 21.24 -3.80
CA HIS A 236 -31.32 20.70 -5.12
C HIS A 236 -30.59 19.35 -5.28
N PRO A 237 -31.11 18.26 -4.67
CA PRO A 237 -30.47 16.96 -4.74
C PRO A 237 -30.45 16.38 -6.16
N ASP A 238 -31.43 16.74 -6.99
CA ASP A 238 -31.55 16.38 -8.40
C ASP A 238 -30.29 16.72 -9.22
N ALA A 239 -29.70 17.90 -9.01
CA ALA A 239 -28.47 18.31 -9.69
C ALA A 239 -27.28 17.39 -9.37
N ALA A 240 -27.16 16.88 -8.13
CA ALA A 240 -26.13 15.91 -7.77
C ALA A 240 -26.37 14.56 -8.45
N HIS A 241 -27.63 14.09 -8.48
CA HIS A 241 -27.97 12.83 -9.15
C HIS A 241 -27.68 12.90 -10.66
N GLU A 242 -27.99 14.03 -11.31
CA GLU A 242 -27.71 14.25 -12.73
C GLU A 242 -26.22 14.19 -13.02
N LEU A 243 -25.39 14.89 -12.23
CA LEU A 243 -23.93 14.84 -12.37
C LEU A 243 -23.39 13.41 -12.20
N LEU A 244 -23.73 12.76 -11.09
CA LEU A 244 -23.17 11.45 -10.73
C LEU A 244 -23.65 10.33 -11.66
N GLY A 245 -24.86 10.48 -12.22
CA GLY A 245 -25.41 9.52 -13.18
C GLY A 245 -24.75 9.56 -14.56
N HIS A 246 -24.12 10.67 -14.93
CA HIS A 246 -23.45 10.86 -16.22
C HIS A 246 -21.92 10.94 -16.11
N LEU A 247 -21.37 10.78 -14.91
CA LEU A 247 -19.93 10.87 -14.71
C LEU A 247 -19.26 9.58 -15.23
N ASP A 248 -18.37 9.74 -16.21
CA ASP A 248 -17.58 8.63 -16.74
C ASP A 248 -16.80 7.94 -15.63
N GLY A 249 -16.86 6.60 -15.61
CA GLY A 249 -16.23 5.78 -14.58
C GLY A 249 -17.09 5.50 -13.35
N LEU A 250 -18.27 6.11 -13.21
CA LEU A 250 -19.26 5.72 -12.20
C LEU A 250 -20.41 4.94 -12.83
N THR A 251 -20.83 3.87 -12.15
CA THR A 251 -22.05 3.11 -12.49
C THR A 251 -23.06 3.30 -11.36
N PRO A 252 -24.21 3.95 -11.61
CA PRO A 252 -25.23 4.13 -10.58
C PRO A 252 -25.90 2.79 -10.21
N ASP A 253 -26.32 2.66 -8.96
CA ASP A 253 -27.21 1.59 -8.48
C ASP A 253 -28.57 2.22 -8.08
N PRO A 254 -29.55 2.25 -9.01
CA PRO A 254 -30.86 2.86 -8.75
C PRO A 254 -31.66 2.14 -7.65
N ARG A 255 -31.39 0.85 -7.37
CA ARG A 255 -32.13 0.09 -6.35
C ARG A 255 -31.72 0.51 -4.94
N ARG A 256 -30.46 0.92 -4.79
CA ARG A 256 -29.92 1.40 -3.51
C ARG A 256 -29.91 2.92 -3.41
N SER A 257 -30.09 3.65 -4.51
CA SER A 257 -30.22 5.10 -4.51
C SER A 257 -31.60 5.57 -4.06
N GLY A 258 -31.66 6.78 -3.51
CA GLY A 258 -32.89 7.49 -3.17
C GLY A 258 -32.70 9.01 -3.30
N PRO A 259 -33.73 9.83 -3.06
CA PRO A 259 -33.67 11.27 -3.31
C PRO A 259 -32.51 11.98 -2.59
N PHE A 260 -32.19 11.54 -1.37
CA PHE A 260 -31.16 12.15 -0.52
C PHE A 260 -29.89 11.31 -0.40
N ALA A 261 -29.76 10.24 -1.19
CA ALA A 261 -28.57 9.40 -1.19
C ALA A 261 -28.36 8.78 -2.56
N TRP A 262 -27.27 9.15 -3.23
CA TRP A 262 -26.83 8.49 -4.45
C TRP A 262 -25.88 7.35 -4.10
N ARG A 263 -26.05 6.18 -4.71
CA ARG A 263 -25.20 5.01 -4.51
C ARG A 263 -24.84 4.39 -5.85
N GLY A 264 -23.58 4.00 -5.99
CA GLY A 264 -23.07 3.36 -7.19
C GLY A 264 -21.72 2.69 -6.97
N THR A 265 -21.06 2.34 -8.06
CA THR A 265 -19.71 1.77 -8.05
C THR A 265 -18.79 2.54 -8.98
N ALA A 266 -17.52 2.66 -8.62
CA ALA A 266 -16.49 3.20 -9.49
C ALA A 266 -15.87 2.07 -10.32
N ALA A 267 -16.00 2.12 -11.64
CA ALA A 267 -15.38 1.19 -12.59
C ALA A 267 -14.01 1.73 -13.06
N PRO A 268 -12.94 0.93 -13.24
CA PRO A 268 -12.65 -0.46 -12.92
C PRO A 268 -13.16 -1.06 -11.63
N SER A 269 -12.84 -0.30 -10.58
CA SER A 269 -12.47 -0.79 -9.25
C SER A 269 -13.52 -1.61 -8.52
N GLY A 270 -14.79 -1.52 -8.93
CA GLY A 270 -15.92 -2.10 -8.19
C GLY A 270 -16.12 -1.46 -6.82
N LEU A 271 -15.34 -0.42 -6.48
CA LEU A 271 -15.39 0.31 -5.22
C LEU A 271 -16.75 0.96 -5.08
N LYS A 272 -17.35 0.85 -3.89
CA LYS A 272 -18.65 1.46 -3.64
C LYS A 272 -18.47 2.97 -3.46
N VAL A 273 -19.38 3.74 -4.06
CA VAL A 273 -19.45 5.19 -3.87
C VAL A 273 -20.82 5.54 -3.36
N GLU A 274 -20.85 6.29 -2.26
CA GLU A 274 -22.06 6.77 -1.60
C GLU A 274 -21.97 8.28 -1.40
N VAL A 275 -22.95 9.01 -1.94
CA VAL A 275 -23.07 10.46 -1.77
C VAL A 275 -24.35 10.77 -1.02
N ILE A 276 -24.21 11.26 0.20
CA ILE A 276 -25.31 11.63 1.10
C ILE A 276 -25.62 13.12 0.90
N LEU A 277 -26.85 13.42 0.52
CA LEU A 277 -27.31 14.77 0.21
C LEU A 277 -28.18 15.28 1.34
N VAL A 278 -27.79 16.39 1.95
CA VAL A 278 -28.39 16.87 3.21
C VAL A 278 -28.71 18.34 3.12
N LYS A 279 -29.59 18.83 3.99
CA LYS A 279 -29.80 20.28 4.13
C LYS A 279 -28.55 20.92 4.78
N PRO A 280 -28.22 22.17 4.45
CA PRO A 280 -27.07 22.87 5.08
C PRO A 280 -27.05 22.82 6.61
N ALA A 281 -28.22 22.95 7.24
CA ALA A 281 -28.35 22.91 8.70
C ALA A 281 -28.10 21.52 9.34
N ASP A 282 -28.07 20.46 8.53
CA ASP A 282 -27.84 19.08 8.98
C ASP A 282 -26.44 18.56 8.58
N PHE A 283 -25.65 19.37 7.87
CA PHE A 283 -24.38 18.98 7.26
C PHE A 283 -23.38 18.39 8.27
N THR A 284 -23.04 19.13 9.32
CA THR A 284 -22.04 18.70 10.31
C THR A 284 -22.45 17.43 11.04
N ASN A 285 -23.73 17.32 11.41
CA ASN A 285 -24.26 16.12 12.06
C ASN A 285 -24.15 14.88 11.17
N GLN A 286 -24.56 15.01 9.90
CA GLN A 286 -24.54 13.91 8.95
C GLN A 286 -23.10 13.54 8.58
N LEU A 287 -22.24 14.54 8.37
CA LEU A 287 -20.83 14.32 8.17
C LEU A 287 -20.22 13.53 9.34
N PHE A 288 -20.51 13.89 10.59
CA PHE A 288 -20.03 13.15 11.75
C PHE A 288 -20.56 11.72 11.79
N LEU A 289 -21.87 11.52 11.61
CA LEU A 289 -22.51 10.19 11.61
C LEU A 289 -21.94 9.27 10.53
N HIS A 290 -21.57 9.83 9.38
CA HIS A 290 -20.96 9.11 8.28
C HIS A 290 -19.42 9.05 8.38
N SER A 291 -18.79 9.63 9.41
CA SER A 291 -17.33 9.69 9.59
C SER A 291 -16.84 9.00 10.86
N ALA A 292 -17.67 8.18 11.50
CA ALA A 292 -17.33 7.45 12.72
C ALA A 292 -17.78 5.99 12.59
N ALA A 293 -17.03 5.07 13.19
CA ALA A 293 -17.45 3.69 13.30
C ALA A 293 -18.72 3.57 14.16
N GLU A 294 -19.50 2.51 13.90
CA GLU A 294 -20.69 2.20 14.70
C GLU A 294 -20.37 2.08 16.19
N ALA A 295 -19.24 1.44 16.52
CA ALA A 295 -18.77 1.28 17.89
C ALA A 295 -18.56 2.64 18.57
N HIS A 296 -17.88 3.59 17.93
CA HIS A 296 -17.70 4.96 18.44
C HIS A 296 -19.04 5.69 18.66
N LEU A 297 -19.99 5.55 17.74
CA LEU A 297 -21.27 6.27 17.80
C LEU A 297 -22.23 5.74 18.87
N SER A 298 -22.13 4.46 19.16
CA SER A 298 -23.06 3.72 20.02
C SER A 298 -22.46 3.34 21.38
N GLU A 299 -21.18 3.61 21.62
CA GLU A 299 -20.56 3.48 22.94
C GLU A 299 -21.30 4.35 23.97
N ALA A 300 -21.52 3.77 25.16
CA ALA A 300 -22.21 4.44 26.24
C ALA A 300 -21.30 5.49 26.87
N LEU A 301 -21.76 6.73 26.90
CA LEU A 301 -21.11 7.81 27.63
C LEU A 301 -21.27 7.55 29.12
N ALA A 302 -20.19 7.59 29.89
CA ALA A 302 -20.30 7.44 31.34
C ALA A 302 -20.83 8.75 31.99
N GLU A 303 -21.49 8.62 33.14
CA GLU A 303 -22.01 9.73 33.95
C GLU A 303 -23.10 10.60 33.28
N VAL A 304 -23.95 10.02 32.45
CA VAL A 304 -25.08 10.75 31.83
C VAL A 304 -26.23 10.93 32.82
N PRO A 305 -26.64 12.18 33.18
CA PRO A 305 -27.82 12.43 34.00
C PRO A 305 -29.10 11.91 33.32
N ALA A 306 -30.08 11.46 34.13
CA ALA A 306 -31.36 10.97 33.62
C ALA A 306 -32.01 11.96 32.63
N GLY A 307 -32.29 11.50 31.40
CA GLY A 307 -32.91 12.30 30.33
C GLY A 307 -31.95 12.87 29.28
N ARG A 308 -30.63 12.82 29.48
CA ARG A 308 -29.64 13.19 28.45
C ARG A 308 -29.32 12.02 27.50
N PRO A 309 -28.82 12.30 26.28
CA PRO A 309 -28.42 11.27 25.33
C PRO A 309 -27.33 10.37 25.91
N ALA A 310 -27.53 9.06 25.86
CA ALA A 310 -26.58 8.07 26.40
C ALA A 310 -25.41 7.78 25.44
N THR A 311 -25.52 8.20 24.18
CA THR A 311 -24.49 7.99 23.14
C THR A 311 -24.38 9.23 22.24
N LEU A 312 -23.25 9.37 21.55
CA LEU A 312 -23.04 10.45 20.57
C LEU A 312 -24.10 10.41 19.45
N ARG A 313 -24.49 9.22 19.00
CA ARG A 313 -25.58 9.08 18.02
C ARG A 313 -26.90 9.65 18.51
N GLN A 314 -27.26 9.39 19.77
CA GLN A 314 -28.51 9.92 20.32
C GLN A 314 -28.47 11.45 20.43
N LEU A 315 -27.29 12.01 20.74
CA LEU A 315 -27.10 13.46 20.79
C LEU A 315 -27.33 14.09 19.42
N LEU A 316 -26.73 13.52 18.37
CA LEU A 316 -26.82 14.00 16.99
C LEU A 316 -28.22 13.87 16.37
N LYS A 317 -29.08 13.02 16.94
CA LYS A 317 -30.51 12.93 16.55
C LYS A 317 -31.37 14.01 17.21
N LYS A 318 -30.96 14.55 18.35
CA LYS A 318 -31.75 15.53 19.12
C LYS A 318 -31.35 16.97 18.84
N GLU A 319 -30.06 17.23 18.63
CA GLU A 319 -29.52 18.57 18.48
C GLU A 319 -28.71 18.70 17.20
N ARG A 320 -28.66 19.90 16.63
CA ARG A 320 -27.88 20.26 15.43
C ARG A 320 -26.64 21.05 15.86
N PHE A 321 -25.53 20.80 15.18
CA PHE A 321 -24.25 21.44 15.48
C PHE A 321 -23.68 22.09 14.21
N GLU A 322 -22.98 23.20 14.38
CA GLU A 322 -22.25 23.84 13.28
C GLU A 322 -20.83 23.28 13.14
N GLN A 323 -20.22 22.88 14.26
CA GLN A 323 -18.85 22.34 14.31
C GLN A 323 -18.81 20.99 15.01
N GLU A 324 -17.92 20.09 14.57
CA GLU A 324 -17.79 18.77 15.19
C GLU A 324 -17.26 18.85 16.63
N ALA A 325 -16.40 19.83 16.93
CA ALA A 325 -15.86 20.04 18.27
C ALA A 325 -16.96 20.27 19.31
N SER A 326 -18.01 21.00 18.94
CA SER A 326 -19.16 21.28 19.81
C SER A 326 -19.96 20.03 20.17
N ILE A 327 -19.87 18.94 19.38
CA ILE A 327 -20.52 17.66 19.69
C ILE A 327 -19.86 17.04 20.93
N TYR A 328 -18.53 16.98 20.94
CA TYR A 328 -17.76 16.44 22.08
C TYR A 328 -17.85 17.36 23.30
N GLU A 329 -17.75 18.67 23.12
CA GLU A 329 -17.92 19.65 24.21
C GLU A 329 -19.28 19.48 24.89
N LYS A 330 -20.36 19.34 24.11
CA LYS A 330 -21.70 19.12 24.64
C LYS A 330 -21.84 17.78 25.38
N ALA A 331 -21.07 16.78 24.96
CA ALA A 331 -20.99 15.47 25.60
C ALA A 331 -20.05 15.45 26.83
N GLY A 332 -19.32 16.53 27.12
CA GLY A 332 -18.33 16.57 28.19
C GLY A 332 -17.06 15.78 27.88
N LEU A 333 -16.68 15.67 26.61
CA LEU A 333 -15.54 14.90 26.14
C LEU A 333 -14.48 15.80 25.50
N GLN A 334 -13.21 15.40 25.57
CA GLN A 334 -12.17 15.93 24.70
C GLN A 334 -12.46 15.58 23.22
N TYR A 335 -12.08 16.46 22.30
CA TYR A 335 -12.27 16.24 20.86
C TYR A 335 -11.47 15.02 20.37
N VAL A 336 -12.14 14.12 19.65
CA VAL A 336 -11.52 12.95 19.00
C VAL A 336 -11.40 13.19 17.50
N GLU A 337 -10.17 13.13 17.00
CA GLU A 337 -9.85 13.25 15.57
C GLU A 337 -10.56 12.15 14.75
N PRO A 338 -11.03 12.44 13.52
CA PRO A 338 -11.76 11.48 12.69
C PRO A 338 -11.09 10.12 12.56
N GLU A 339 -9.78 10.06 12.38
CA GLU A 339 -9.04 8.80 12.25
C GLU A 339 -9.13 7.89 13.49
N MET A 340 -9.32 8.42 14.69
CA MET A 340 -9.42 7.63 15.92
C MET A 340 -10.83 7.12 16.23
N ARG A 341 -11.86 7.53 15.47
CA ARG A 341 -13.29 7.23 15.75
C ARG A 341 -13.67 5.78 15.40
N GLU A 342 -13.03 4.80 16.04
CA GLU A 342 -13.15 3.36 15.76
C GLU A 342 -13.86 2.56 16.87
N GLY A 343 -14.04 3.13 18.06
CA GLY A 343 -14.62 2.46 19.24
C GLY A 343 -13.66 1.46 19.90
N LEU A 344 -12.37 1.80 19.95
CA LEU A 344 -11.28 1.00 20.51
C LEU A 344 -10.76 1.59 21.82
N GLY A 345 -11.61 2.33 22.56
CA GLY A 345 -11.28 2.92 23.86
C GLY A 345 -10.94 4.40 23.83
N GLU A 346 -10.99 5.04 22.66
CA GLU A 346 -10.71 6.48 22.51
C GLU A 346 -11.72 7.35 23.27
N LEU A 347 -12.97 6.94 23.42
CA LEU A 347 -13.98 7.71 24.16
C LEU A 347 -13.73 7.70 25.67
N LYS A 348 -13.21 6.58 26.20
CA LYS A 348 -12.76 6.52 27.59
C LYS A 348 -11.61 7.51 27.83
N LEU A 349 -10.62 7.54 26.94
CA LEU A 349 -9.53 8.52 27.01
C LEU A 349 -10.06 9.95 26.87
N ALA A 350 -11.03 10.19 26.00
CA ALA A 350 -11.66 11.48 25.79
C ALA A 350 -12.38 12.00 27.04
N GLN A 351 -13.07 11.11 27.76
CA GLN A 351 -13.76 11.42 29.01
C GLN A 351 -12.79 11.74 30.14
N GLU A 352 -11.67 11.02 30.20
CA GLU A 352 -10.60 11.28 31.18
C GLU A 352 -9.72 12.49 30.79
N HIS A 353 -9.99 13.14 29.65
CA HIS A 353 -9.16 14.21 29.07
C HIS A 353 -7.68 13.80 28.88
N LYS A 354 -7.47 12.54 28.46
CA LYS A 354 -6.16 11.91 28.27
C LYS A 354 -5.82 11.62 26.81
N LEU A 355 -6.58 12.13 25.83
CA LEU A 355 -6.18 11.98 24.43
C LEU A 355 -4.87 12.75 24.20
N PRO A 356 -3.87 12.10 23.59
CA PRO A 356 -2.58 12.74 23.38
C PRO A 356 -2.64 13.79 22.26
N ARG A 357 -1.63 14.65 22.20
CA ARG A 357 -1.33 15.40 20.98
C ARG A 357 -0.74 14.43 19.97
N LEU A 358 -1.47 14.21 18.88
CA LEU A 358 -1.07 13.28 17.83
C LEU A 358 0.09 13.85 17.00
N LEU A 359 0.93 12.95 16.50
CA LEU A 359 2.01 13.25 15.57
C LEU A 359 1.52 13.99 14.31
N GLU A 360 2.29 14.95 13.81
CA GLU A 360 2.04 15.64 12.55
C GLU A 360 3.18 15.42 11.55
N ASP A 361 2.94 15.55 10.25
CA ASP A 361 3.97 15.40 9.21
C ASP A 361 5.16 16.36 9.46
N ALA A 362 4.88 17.56 9.93
CA ALA A 362 5.88 18.60 10.24
C ALA A 362 6.74 18.26 11.47
N ASP A 363 6.38 17.27 12.28
CA ASP A 363 7.21 16.81 13.40
C ASP A 363 8.39 15.95 12.93
N LEU A 364 8.31 15.40 11.71
CA LEU A 364 9.32 14.49 11.17
C LEU A 364 10.55 15.26 10.69
N ARG A 365 11.72 14.89 11.22
CA ARG A 365 13.02 15.53 10.93
C ARG A 365 13.95 14.64 10.11
N GLY A 366 13.65 13.35 9.95
CA GLY A 366 14.39 12.49 9.03
C GLY A 366 13.70 11.17 8.73
N SER A 367 14.30 10.41 7.81
CA SER A 367 13.83 9.08 7.37
C SER A 367 14.97 8.08 7.50
N LEU A 368 14.75 6.86 8.01
CA LEU A 368 15.82 5.90 8.27
C LEU A 368 15.87 4.70 7.31
N HIS A 369 14.74 4.22 6.79
CA HIS A 369 14.71 3.03 5.94
C HIS A 369 14.46 3.41 4.48
N ASN A 370 15.55 3.55 3.73
CA ASN A 370 15.54 3.97 2.32
C ASN A 370 16.66 3.26 1.54
N HIS A 371 16.43 3.03 0.26
CA HIS A 371 17.31 2.25 -0.62
C HIS A 371 17.92 3.13 -1.70
N SER A 372 19.08 2.73 -2.21
CA SER A 372 19.81 3.45 -3.24
C SER A 372 20.21 2.50 -4.37
N THR A 373 20.95 3.00 -5.36
CA THR A 373 21.54 2.16 -6.42
C THR A 373 22.57 1.13 -5.91
N TYR A 374 22.88 1.11 -4.60
CA TYR A 374 23.67 0.04 -4.02
C TYR A 374 22.89 -1.28 -3.93
N SER A 375 21.59 -1.29 -3.61
CA SER A 375 20.72 -2.45 -3.81
C SER A 375 19.89 -2.28 -5.09
N ASP A 376 18.61 -1.96 -4.93
CA ASP A 376 17.52 -1.96 -5.91
C ASP A 376 16.78 -0.62 -5.95
N GLY A 377 17.32 0.41 -5.30
CA GLY A 377 16.88 1.79 -5.47
C GLY A 377 17.21 2.33 -6.86
N SER A 378 16.37 3.23 -7.37
CA SER A 378 16.52 3.84 -8.69
C SER A 378 17.36 5.12 -8.70
N HIS A 379 17.70 5.64 -7.52
CA HIS A 379 18.48 6.85 -7.35
C HIS A 379 19.76 6.58 -6.56
N THR A 380 20.82 7.29 -6.91
CA THR A 380 22.10 7.22 -6.21
C THR A 380 21.95 7.70 -4.77
N LEU A 381 22.89 7.29 -3.93
CA LEU A 381 22.94 7.70 -2.53
C LEU A 381 22.94 9.23 -2.39
N ARG A 382 23.76 9.91 -3.21
CA ARG A 382 23.78 11.38 -3.29
C ARG A 382 22.43 11.97 -3.65
N GLU A 383 21.78 11.48 -4.71
CA GLU A 383 20.47 12.00 -5.15
C GLU A 383 19.41 11.87 -4.05
N MET A 384 19.37 10.72 -3.39
CA MET A 384 18.49 10.47 -2.24
C MET A 384 18.77 11.46 -1.10
N ALA A 385 20.04 11.64 -0.72
CA ALA A 385 20.45 12.55 0.34
C ALA A 385 20.14 14.01 0.04
N THR A 386 20.49 14.49 -1.17
CA THR A 386 20.22 15.88 -1.55
C THR A 386 18.74 16.17 -1.64
N PHE A 387 17.92 15.21 -2.12
CA PHE A 387 16.48 15.39 -2.20
C PHE A 387 15.85 15.62 -0.82
N LEU A 388 16.15 14.78 0.19
CA LEU A 388 15.62 14.99 1.55
C LEU A 388 16.09 16.30 2.18
N ARG A 389 17.38 16.61 2.05
CA ARG A 389 17.96 17.87 2.56
C ARG A 389 17.21 19.07 1.99
N ASP A 390 17.01 19.07 0.68
CA ASP A 390 16.37 20.19 -0.02
C ASP A 390 14.86 20.28 0.28
N ASN A 391 14.26 19.18 0.78
CA ASN A 391 12.90 19.14 1.32
C ASN A 391 12.82 19.39 2.84
N GLY A 392 13.89 19.89 3.46
CA GLY A 392 13.87 20.38 4.85
C GLY A 392 14.08 19.32 5.93
N TYR A 393 14.41 18.08 5.56
CA TYR A 393 14.82 17.06 6.52
C TYR A 393 16.26 17.29 6.98
N GLU A 394 16.58 16.84 8.19
CA GLU A 394 17.90 16.98 8.82
C GLU A 394 18.79 15.76 8.62
N TYR A 395 18.20 14.59 8.38
CA TYR A 395 18.96 13.38 8.17
C TYR A 395 18.26 12.33 7.31
N LEU A 396 19.08 11.43 6.79
CA LEU A 396 18.73 10.26 6.01
C LEU A 396 19.41 9.02 6.61
N GLY A 397 18.70 7.91 6.76
CA GLY A 397 19.28 6.58 6.91
C GLY A 397 19.19 5.84 5.58
N ILE A 398 20.32 5.25 5.18
CA ILE A 398 20.41 4.36 4.04
C ILE A 398 20.39 2.93 4.58
N CYS A 399 19.49 2.10 4.06
CA CYS A 399 19.24 0.72 4.48
C CYS A 399 19.13 -0.21 3.27
N ASP A 400 20.06 -0.11 2.32
CA ASP A 400 20.11 -1.05 1.20
C ASP A 400 20.09 -2.50 1.68
N HIS A 401 19.55 -3.39 0.86
CA HIS A 401 19.38 -4.79 1.24
C HIS A 401 20.71 -5.53 1.51
N SER A 402 20.68 -6.43 2.48
CA SER A 402 21.83 -7.22 2.91
C SER A 402 22.14 -8.43 2.02
N GLN A 403 23.22 -9.16 2.34
CA GLN A 403 23.83 -10.16 1.45
C GLN A 403 22.92 -11.33 1.03
N ALA A 404 21.90 -11.70 1.81
CA ALA A 404 20.97 -12.78 1.48
C ALA A 404 19.93 -12.38 0.41
N ALA A 405 19.67 -11.08 0.24
CA ALA A 405 18.72 -10.53 -0.73
C ALA A 405 19.31 -10.46 -2.15
N HIS A 406 19.73 -11.61 -2.70
CA HIS A 406 20.32 -11.68 -4.06
C HIS A 406 19.40 -11.14 -5.15
N TYR A 407 18.08 -11.24 -4.96
CA TYR A 407 17.07 -10.74 -5.90
C TYR A 407 17.04 -9.21 -6.00
N ALA A 408 17.60 -8.52 -5.01
CA ALA A 408 17.63 -7.06 -4.91
C ALA A 408 19.07 -6.53 -4.86
N ASN A 409 20.02 -7.27 -5.45
CA ASN A 409 21.43 -6.86 -5.50
C ASN A 409 22.06 -6.60 -4.12
N GLY A 410 21.69 -7.44 -3.13
CA GLY A 410 22.13 -7.33 -1.75
C GLY A 410 23.64 -7.17 -1.54
N LEU A 411 24.02 -6.36 -0.55
CA LEU A 411 25.40 -5.91 -0.37
C LEU A 411 26.28 -6.99 0.27
N GLN A 412 27.35 -7.39 -0.41
CA GLN A 412 28.43 -8.15 0.23
C GLN A 412 29.26 -7.22 1.16
N PRO A 413 30.00 -7.74 2.16
CA PRO A 413 30.74 -6.92 3.12
C PRO A 413 31.68 -5.87 2.50
N GLU A 414 32.27 -6.15 1.34
CA GLU A 414 33.10 -5.17 0.64
C GLU A 414 32.29 -4.00 0.04
N ARG A 415 31.10 -4.29 -0.50
CA ARG A 415 30.18 -3.25 -1.01
C ARG A 415 29.63 -2.38 0.13
N VAL A 416 29.41 -2.96 1.31
CA VAL A 416 29.10 -2.21 2.54
C VAL A 416 30.20 -1.18 2.83
N ARG A 417 31.48 -1.59 2.82
CA ARG A 417 32.60 -0.66 3.05
C ARG A 417 32.71 0.41 1.98
N GLN A 418 32.37 0.10 0.73
CA GLN A 418 32.33 1.09 -0.34
C GLN A 418 31.25 2.15 -0.07
N GLN A 419 30.03 1.71 0.23
CA GLN A 419 28.92 2.61 0.56
C GLN A 419 29.23 3.48 1.77
N GLN A 420 29.74 2.90 2.85
CA GLN A 420 30.06 3.64 4.07
C GLN A 420 31.13 4.71 3.84
N ARG A 421 32.09 4.47 2.93
CA ARG A 421 33.08 5.49 2.52
C ARG A 421 32.42 6.65 1.77
N GLU A 422 31.53 6.36 0.84
CA GLU A 422 30.76 7.39 0.13
C GLU A 422 29.89 8.21 1.11
N ILE A 423 29.25 7.54 2.09
CA ILE A 423 28.49 8.21 3.17
C ILE A 423 29.41 9.14 3.97
N ASP A 424 30.63 8.73 4.32
CA ASP A 424 31.57 9.56 5.07
C ASP A 424 32.04 10.79 4.27
N GLU A 425 32.19 10.66 2.95
CA GLU A 425 32.50 11.78 2.07
C GLU A 425 31.33 12.75 1.95
N LEU A 426 30.13 12.23 1.72
CA LEU A 426 28.90 13.02 1.62
C LEU A 426 28.55 13.74 2.92
N ASN A 427 28.78 13.11 4.08
CA ASN A 427 28.55 13.76 5.38
C ASN A 427 29.44 14.98 5.60
N LYS A 428 30.65 15.02 5.01
CA LYS A 428 31.51 16.21 5.07
C LYS A 428 30.99 17.33 4.17
N GLU A 429 30.43 16.96 3.01
CA GLU A 429 29.95 17.91 2.02
C GLU A 429 28.57 18.49 2.36
N LEU A 430 27.66 17.65 2.84
CA LEU A 430 26.25 17.98 3.05
C LEU A 430 25.95 18.54 4.45
N ALA A 431 26.94 18.62 5.33
CA ALA A 431 26.78 19.15 6.67
C ALA A 431 26.07 20.54 6.66
N PRO A 432 25.09 20.78 7.55
CA PRO A 432 24.76 19.99 8.74
C PRO A 432 23.82 18.79 8.51
N PHE A 433 23.39 18.52 7.27
CA PHE A 433 22.59 17.33 6.95
C PHE A 433 23.41 16.06 7.20
N ARG A 434 22.79 15.04 7.80
CA ARG A 434 23.49 13.81 8.19
C ARG A 434 22.92 12.57 7.50
N ILE A 435 23.79 11.76 6.93
CA ILE A 435 23.49 10.43 6.43
C ILE A 435 23.98 9.41 7.46
N PHE A 436 23.07 8.59 7.98
CA PHE A 436 23.36 7.47 8.88
C PHE A 436 23.60 6.19 8.09
N LYS A 437 24.60 5.42 8.52
CA LYS A 437 24.99 4.13 7.95
C LYS A 437 24.05 3.06 8.50
N GLY A 438 22.96 2.79 7.80
CA GLY A 438 22.04 1.71 8.12
C GLY A 438 22.25 0.48 7.23
N ILE A 439 21.44 -0.55 7.49
CA ILE A 439 21.28 -1.72 6.61
C ILE A 439 19.93 -2.34 6.90
N GLU A 440 19.26 -2.85 5.87
CA GLU A 440 18.17 -3.80 6.05
C GLU A 440 18.73 -5.22 6.03
N SER A 441 18.99 -5.77 7.22
CA SER A 441 19.51 -7.11 7.40
C SER A 441 18.39 -8.14 7.38
N ASP A 442 18.52 -9.11 6.47
CA ASP A 442 17.64 -10.25 6.38
C ASP A 442 17.70 -11.10 7.66
N ILE A 443 16.52 -11.40 8.20
CA ILE A 443 16.35 -12.41 9.25
C ILE A 443 16.36 -13.77 8.56
N LEU A 444 17.39 -14.58 8.80
CA LEU A 444 17.51 -15.93 8.24
C LEU A 444 16.45 -16.88 8.81
N SER A 445 16.31 -18.07 8.22
CA SER A 445 15.26 -19.03 8.60
C SER A 445 15.36 -19.52 10.04
N ASP A 446 16.55 -19.46 10.64
CA ASP A 446 16.80 -19.80 12.04
C ASP A 446 16.63 -18.61 13.00
N GLY A 447 16.39 -17.40 12.47
CA GLY A 447 16.23 -16.15 13.21
C GLY A 447 17.52 -15.37 13.44
N SER A 448 18.67 -15.83 12.92
CA SER A 448 19.90 -15.04 12.92
C SER A 448 19.85 -13.91 11.88
N LEU A 449 20.67 -12.87 12.07
CA LEU A 449 20.88 -11.84 11.06
C LEU A 449 21.91 -12.32 10.03
N ASP A 450 21.78 -11.88 8.80
CA ASP A 450 22.58 -12.36 7.68
C ASP A 450 24.00 -11.76 7.58
N TYR A 451 24.58 -11.25 8.66
CA TYR A 451 25.97 -10.79 8.73
C TYR A 451 26.69 -11.26 9.99
N THR A 452 28.02 -11.27 9.93
CA THR A 452 28.85 -11.47 11.12
C THR A 452 28.77 -10.25 12.05
N PRO A 453 29.00 -10.44 13.37
CA PRO A 453 29.09 -9.34 14.34
C PRO A 453 30.05 -8.22 13.91
N THR A 454 31.18 -8.59 13.31
CA THR A 454 32.20 -7.65 12.83
C THR A 454 31.70 -6.73 11.72
N VAL A 455 30.74 -7.18 10.90
CA VAL A 455 30.10 -6.34 9.88
C VAL A 455 28.95 -5.55 10.50
N LEU A 456 28.12 -6.19 11.33
CA LEU A 456 26.99 -5.54 12.03
C LEU A 456 27.45 -4.36 12.91
N GLU A 457 28.61 -4.48 13.56
CA GLU A 457 29.21 -3.42 14.36
C GLU A 457 29.60 -2.18 13.54
N THR A 458 29.74 -2.26 12.22
CA THR A 458 30.13 -1.10 11.41
C THR A 458 29.00 -0.09 11.21
N PHE A 459 27.74 -0.52 11.34
CA PHE A 459 26.57 0.32 11.12
C PHE A 459 26.28 1.24 12.32
N ASP A 460 25.58 2.34 12.05
CA ASP A 460 24.96 3.20 13.07
C ASP A 460 23.69 2.52 13.62
N PHE A 461 22.93 1.85 12.75
CA PHE A 461 21.72 1.10 13.10
C PHE A 461 21.47 -0.06 12.13
N VAL A 462 20.69 -1.05 12.57
CA VAL A 462 20.30 -2.22 11.76
C VAL A 462 18.79 -2.39 11.80
N VAL A 463 18.17 -2.45 10.62
CA VAL A 463 16.76 -2.83 10.44
C VAL A 463 16.72 -4.32 10.15
N ALA A 464 16.03 -5.10 10.99
CA ALA A 464 15.87 -6.54 10.79
C ALA A 464 14.51 -6.84 10.16
N SER A 465 14.50 -7.52 9.01
CA SER A 465 13.28 -7.78 8.22
C SER A 465 13.22 -9.23 7.70
N VAL A 466 12.01 -9.77 7.52
CA VAL A 466 11.81 -11.08 6.90
C VAL A 466 11.41 -10.94 5.43
N HIS A 467 12.27 -11.36 4.50
CA HIS A 467 11.94 -11.37 3.06
C HIS A 467 11.69 -12.74 2.46
N SER A 468 12.16 -13.80 3.14
CA SER A 468 12.16 -15.17 2.65
C SER A 468 11.35 -16.11 3.53
N ASN A 469 10.89 -17.21 2.94
CA ASN A 469 10.15 -18.26 3.65
C ASN A 469 8.93 -17.72 4.44
N LEU A 470 8.12 -16.88 3.81
CA LEU A 470 6.91 -16.27 4.39
C LEU A 470 5.77 -17.28 4.64
N ARG A 471 5.91 -18.53 4.18
CA ARG A 471 4.94 -19.60 4.44
C ARG A 471 5.37 -20.36 5.69
N MET A 472 4.97 -19.85 6.84
CA MET A 472 5.26 -20.42 8.16
C MET A 472 4.03 -20.35 9.07
N ASP A 473 3.94 -21.29 10.01
CA ASP A 473 2.99 -21.18 11.11
C ASP A 473 3.42 -20.08 12.10
N GLU A 474 2.46 -19.63 12.92
CA GLU A 474 2.65 -18.53 13.88
C GLU A 474 3.82 -18.81 14.83
N ARG A 475 3.91 -20.02 15.38
CA ARG A 475 4.98 -20.39 16.33
C ARG A 475 6.36 -20.22 15.69
N LYS A 476 6.53 -20.72 14.47
CA LYS A 476 7.80 -20.63 13.73
C LYS A 476 8.11 -19.18 13.36
N ALA A 477 7.13 -18.42 12.90
CA ALA A 477 7.29 -17.00 12.57
C ALA A 477 7.70 -16.18 13.79
N THR A 478 6.96 -16.31 14.89
CA THR A 478 7.24 -15.63 16.15
C THR A 478 8.64 -16.00 16.67
N THR A 479 8.99 -17.29 16.72
CA THR A 479 10.33 -17.71 17.19
C THR A 479 11.46 -17.10 16.36
N ARG A 480 11.30 -17.07 15.03
CA ARG A 480 12.28 -16.50 14.10
C ARG A 480 12.47 -14.99 14.34
N VAL A 481 11.37 -14.25 14.49
CA VAL A 481 11.40 -12.80 14.74
C VAL A 481 11.97 -12.48 16.12
N LEU A 482 11.57 -13.22 17.16
CA LEU A 482 12.07 -13.04 18.53
C LEU A 482 13.59 -13.19 18.60
N ARG A 483 14.16 -14.21 17.94
CA ARG A 483 15.62 -14.40 17.92
C ARG A 483 16.35 -13.24 17.25
N ALA A 484 15.76 -12.64 16.21
CA ALA A 484 16.33 -11.46 15.58
C ALA A 484 16.28 -10.24 16.51
N ILE A 485 15.19 -10.05 17.26
CA ILE A 485 15.06 -8.98 18.26
C ILE A 485 16.07 -9.13 19.40
N GLU A 486 16.36 -10.36 19.81
CA GLU A 486 17.35 -10.66 20.85
C GLU A 486 18.80 -10.37 20.43
N ASN A 487 19.07 -10.23 19.13
CA ASN A 487 20.40 -9.88 18.63
C ASN A 487 20.78 -8.45 19.07
N PRO A 488 21.93 -8.24 19.74
CA PRO A 488 22.28 -6.93 20.30
C PRO A 488 22.50 -5.82 19.26
N TYR A 489 22.73 -6.17 17.99
CA TYR A 489 22.88 -5.19 16.91
C TYR A 489 21.55 -4.76 16.30
N THR A 490 20.48 -5.54 16.47
CA THR A 490 19.15 -5.18 15.98
C THR A 490 18.71 -3.88 16.65
N THR A 491 18.48 -2.85 15.83
CA THR A 491 18.07 -1.52 16.32
C THR A 491 16.60 -1.27 16.04
N MET A 492 16.12 -1.76 14.90
CA MET A 492 14.74 -1.61 14.45
C MET A 492 14.23 -2.93 13.86
N LEU A 493 12.98 -3.26 14.11
CA LEU A 493 12.25 -4.33 13.40
C LEU A 493 11.50 -3.71 12.22
N GLY A 494 11.88 -4.07 10.99
CA GLY A 494 11.25 -3.61 9.75
C GLY A 494 9.96 -4.38 9.44
N HIS A 495 9.02 -3.74 8.72
CA HIS A 495 7.71 -4.27 8.26
C HIS A 495 7.35 -5.68 8.77
N PRO A 496 6.93 -5.81 10.06
CA PRO A 496 7.05 -7.05 10.84
C PRO A 496 6.29 -8.28 10.33
N THR A 497 5.30 -8.11 9.46
CA THR A 497 4.43 -9.20 8.97
C THR A 497 4.75 -9.60 7.53
N GLY A 498 5.53 -8.80 6.81
CA GLY A 498 5.77 -8.95 5.38
C GLY A 498 4.48 -8.87 4.52
N ARG A 499 3.40 -8.29 5.05
CA ARG A 499 2.13 -8.15 4.30
C ARG A 499 2.27 -7.24 3.08
N LEU A 500 1.40 -7.45 2.11
CA LEU A 500 1.12 -6.49 1.04
C LEU A 500 -0.40 -6.33 0.93
N LEU A 501 -0.94 -5.19 1.35
CA LEU A 501 -2.35 -4.86 1.28
C LEU A 501 -2.91 -5.10 -0.12
N LEU A 502 -4.07 -5.76 -0.18
CA LEU A 502 -4.75 -6.16 -1.41
C LEU A 502 -3.90 -7.03 -2.37
N ARG A 503 -2.76 -7.59 -1.92
CA ARG A 503 -1.94 -8.52 -2.73
C ARG A 503 -1.47 -9.79 -2.04
N ARG A 504 -1.13 -9.74 -0.75
CA ARG A 504 -0.56 -10.84 0.01
C ARG A 504 -0.83 -10.62 1.50
N GLU A 505 -1.53 -11.56 2.11
CA GLU A 505 -1.64 -11.62 3.57
C GLU A 505 -0.25 -11.73 4.23
N GLY A 506 -0.05 -11.09 5.38
CA GLY A 506 1.17 -11.26 6.18
C GLY A 506 1.29 -12.69 6.70
N TYR A 507 2.50 -13.12 7.04
CA TYR A 507 2.61 -14.37 7.79
C TYR A 507 2.02 -14.19 9.20
N PRO A 508 1.40 -15.23 9.78
CA PRO A 508 0.83 -15.13 11.13
C PRO A 508 1.94 -14.85 12.15
N LEU A 509 1.69 -13.94 13.08
CA LEU A 509 2.68 -13.46 14.06
C LEU A 509 1.98 -13.16 15.39
N ASP A 510 2.58 -13.61 16.50
CA ASP A 510 2.17 -13.17 17.83
C ASP A 510 2.70 -11.75 18.09
N HIS A 511 1.90 -10.75 17.74
CA HIS A 511 2.26 -9.35 17.87
C HIS A 511 2.55 -8.93 19.31
N LYS A 512 1.84 -9.50 20.30
CA LYS A 512 2.10 -9.16 21.71
C LYS A 512 3.49 -9.62 22.12
N ALA A 513 3.82 -10.89 21.86
CA ALA A 513 5.14 -11.43 22.16
C ALA A 513 6.26 -10.64 21.47
N VAL A 514 6.06 -10.25 20.21
CA VAL A 514 7.02 -9.44 19.45
C VAL A 514 7.19 -8.05 20.04
N ILE A 515 6.10 -7.35 20.38
CA ILE A 515 6.16 -6.01 20.97
C ILE A 515 6.81 -6.05 22.36
N ASP A 516 6.47 -7.03 23.20
CA ASP A 516 7.05 -7.21 24.52
C ASP A 516 8.57 -7.49 24.41
N ALA A 517 8.99 -8.27 23.42
CA ALA A 517 10.41 -8.48 23.14
C ALA A 517 11.11 -7.21 22.67
N CYS A 518 10.49 -6.42 21.80
CA CYS A 518 11.02 -5.12 21.39
C CYS A 518 11.20 -4.18 22.58
N ALA A 519 10.23 -4.14 23.51
CA ALA A 519 10.34 -3.36 24.74
C ALA A 519 11.52 -3.82 25.60
N LYS A 520 11.64 -5.13 25.83
CA LYS A 520 12.72 -5.72 26.63
C LYS A 520 14.11 -5.47 26.05
N HIS A 521 14.25 -5.52 24.73
CA HIS A 521 15.53 -5.39 24.01
C HIS A 521 15.77 -3.97 23.45
N ASN A 522 14.91 -3.01 23.84
CA ASN A 522 14.93 -1.62 23.36
C ASN A 522 14.93 -1.51 21.82
N VAL A 523 14.31 -2.45 21.11
CA VAL A 523 14.24 -2.45 19.64
C VAL A 523 13.07 -1.56 19.19
N ILE A 524 13.34 -0.62 18.29
CA ILE A 524 12.32 0.25 17.67
C ILE A 524 11.46 -0.59 16.74
N ILE A 525 10.15 -0.31 16.62
CA ILE A 525 9.32 -0.96 15.60
C ILE A 525 9.03 0.01 14.47
N GLU A 526 9.20 -0.44 13.24
CA GLU A 526 8.85 0.32 12.05
C GLU A 526 7.33 0.37 11.82
N ILE A 527 6.82 1.55 11.50
CA ILE A 527 5.60 1.74 10.71
C ILE A 527 6.05 2.03 9.27
N ASN A 528 6.00 1.02 8.43
CA ASN A 528 6.37 1.12 7.03
C ASN A 528 5.26 1.85 6.28
N ALA A 529 5.57 3.06 5.84
CA ALA A 529 4.63 4.02 5.28
C ALA A 529 4.29 3.74 3.81
N ASN A 530 4.94 2.75 3.17
CA ASN A 530 4.59 2.34 1.82
C ASN A 530 3.09 1.95 1.78
N PRO A 531 2.28 2.52 0.87
CA PRO A 531 0.84 2.25 0.79
C PRO A 531 0.47 0.78 0.58
N TRP A 532 1.38 -0.02 0.02
CA TRP A 532 1.18 -1.45 -0.11
C TRP A 532 1.43 -2.20 1.19
N ARG A 533 2.09 -1.63 2.20
CA ARG A 533 2.47 -2.30 3.44
C ARG A 533 1.67 -1.80 4.63
N LEU A 534 1.85 -0.51 4.98
CA LEU A 534 1.31 0.12 6.19
C LEU A 534 1.51 -0.76 7.43
N ASP A 535 2.75 -1.21 7.66
CA ASP A 535 3.10 -2.27 8.62
C ASP A 535 4.23 -1.81 9.54
N LEU A 536 4.08 -1.64 10.85
CA LEU A 536 3.07 -2.17 11.78
C LEU A 536 1.61 -1.76 11.52
N ASP A 537 0.69 -2.72 11.63
CA ASP A 537 -0.75 -2.45 11.66
C ASP A 537 -1.12 -1.48 12.80
N TRP A 538 -1.85 -0.42 12.47
CA TRP A 538 -2.21 0.65 13.42
C TRP A 538 -2.92 0.14 14.68
N ARG A 539 -3.60 -1.01 14.61
CA ARG A 539 -4.30 -1.64 15.75
C ARG A 539 -3.34 -2.07 16.87
N TRP A 540 -2.06 -2.27 16.55
CA TRP A 540 -1.02 -2.62 17.51
C TRP A 540 -0.21 -1.43 18.03
N VAL A 541 -0.37 -0.25 17.42
CA VAL A 541 0.34 0.97 17.85
C VAL A 541 0.02 1.30 19.30
N HIS A 542 -1.24 1.25 19.71
CA HIS A 542 -1.62 1.53 21.10
C HIS A 542 -0.88 0.63 22.10
N TYR A 543 -0.82 -0.68 21.83
CA TYR A 543 -0.10 -1.62 22.69
C TYR A 543 1.42 -1.39 22.69
N ALA A 544 2.00 -1.04 21.55
CA ALA A 544 3.41 -0.65 21.47
C ALA A 544 3.73 0.57 22.35
N LEU A 545 2.84 1.58 22.36
CA LEU A 545 2.97 2.75 23.22
C LEU A 545 2.84 2.39 24.70
N GLU A 546 1.89 1.51 25.08
CA GLU A 546 1.74 1.03 26.46
C GLU A 546 3.00 0.31 26.97
N GLN A 547 3.67 -0.45 26.11
CA GLN A 547 4.93 -1.13 26.44
C GLN A 547 6.16 -0.19 26.38
N GLY A 548 5.97 1.08 26.03
CA GLY A 548 7.07 2.05 25.92
C GLY A 548 7.98 1.81 24.70
N VAL A 549 7.50 1.08 23.68
CA VAL A 549 8.24 0.85 22.45
C VAL A 549 8.14 2.07 21.56
N MET A 550 9.30 2.66 21.23
CA MET A 550 9.39 3.75 20.27
C MET A 550 9.09 3.22 18.86
N LEU A 551 8.34 3.99 18.08
CA LEU A 551 8.02 3.67 16.70
C LEU A 551 8.83 4.54 15.74
N SER A 552 9.15 4.04 14.55
CA SER A 552 9.78 4.80 13.47
C SER A 552 8.93 4.70 12.22
N ILE A 553 8.54 5.83 11.65
CA ILE A 553 7.84 5.89 10.38
C ILE A 553 8.90 5.91 9.28
N ASN A 554 8.86 4.96 8.35
CA ASN A 554 9.78 4.99 7.21
C ASN A 554 9.07 4.60 5.92
N PRO A 555 9.43 5.19 4.78
CA PRO A 555 8.71 4.97 3.53
C PRO A 555 9.16 3.72 2.78
N ASP A 556 10.29 3.11 3.18
CA ASP A 556 10.93 2.03 2.41
C ASP A 556 11.17 2.52 0.96
N ALA A 557 11.69 3.75 0.86
CA ALA A 557 11.76 4.48 -0.40
C ALA A 557 12.89 3.93 -1.28
N HIS A 558 12.51 3.49 -2.47
CA HIS A 558 13.44 3.06 -3.53
C HIS A 558 13.65 4.17 -4.59
N HIS A 559 12.99 5.30 -4.42
CA HIS A 559 13.10 6.47 -5.28
C HIS A 559 12.70 7.72 -4.49
N THR A 560 13.15 8.90 -4.93
CA THR A 560 12.88 10.18 -4.25
C THR A 560 11.39 10.47 -4.06
N ASN A 561 10.55 10.20 -5.06
CA ASN A 561 9.09 10.40 -4.88
C ASN A 561 8.46 9.51 -3.79
N GLY A 562 9.15 8.44 -3.35
CA GLY A 562 8.67 7.53 -2.32
C GLY A 562 8.70 8.16 -0.93
N TYR A 563 9.48 9.23 -0.72
CA TYR A 563 9.46 9.96 0.56
C TYR A 563 8.09 10.55 0.89
N ALA A 564 7.30 10.90 -0.13
CA ALA A 564 5.94 11.39 0.06
C ALA A 564 5.04 10.37 0.78
N ASP A 565 5.38 9.08 0.75
CA ASP A 565 4.60 8.02 1.40
C ASP A 565 4.65 8.11 2.93
N MET A 566 5.64 8.82 3.52
CA MET A 566 5.76 9.05 4.96
C MET A 566 4.44 9.50 5.62
N ARG A 567 3.66 10.33 4.92
CA ARG A 567 2.34 10.81 5.37
C ARG A 567 1.39 9.67 5.73
N TYR A 568 1.42 8.55 4.99
CA TYR A 568 0.53 7.42 5.24
C TYR A 568 0.94 6.65 6.51
N GLY A 569 2.24 6.61 6.81
CA GLY A 569 2.72 6.10 8.08
C GLY A 569 2.33 7.01 9.25
N VAL A 570 2.34 8.33 9.06
CA VAL A 570 1.79 9.28 10.05
C VAL A 570 0.30 9.04 10.25
N PHE A 571 -0.47 8.81 9.19
CA PHE A 571 -1.89 8.46 9.31
C PHE A 571 -2.13 7.20 10.16
N MET A 572 -1.37 6.13 9.91
CA MET A 572 -1.46 4.90 10.71
C MET A 572 -1.03 5.12 12.15
N GLY A 573 0.05 5.87 12.38
CA GLY A 573 0.51 6.22 13.72
C GLY A 573 -0.56 7.01 14.49
N ARG A 574 -1.06 8.10 13.90
CA ARG A 574 -2.11 8.95 14.49
C ARG A 574 -3.36 8.16 14.83
N LYS A 575 -3.78 7.28 13.92
CA LYS A 575 -4.94 6.38 14.12
C LYS A 575 -4.79 5.50 15.36
N GLY A 576 -3.57 5.06 15.67
CA GLY A 576 -3.23 4.32 16.88
C GLY A 576 -2.85 5.18 18.11
N GLY A 577 -2.95 6.51 18.03
CA GLY A 577 -2.62 7.42 19.12
C GLY A 577 -1.14 7.82 19.23
N LEU A 578 -0.34 7.61 18.18
CA LEU A 578 1.10 7.92 18.17
C LEU A 578 1.37 9.42 18.39
N THR A 579 2.30 9.70 19.30
CA THR A 579 2.73 11.05 19.64
C THR A 579 4.12 11.36 19.07
N LYS A 580 4.51 12.63 19.11
CA LYS A 580 5.84 13.08 18.73
C LYS A 580 6.94 12.39 19.55
N GLU A 581 6.75 12.30 20.86
CA GLU A 581 7.73 11.79 21.82
C GLU A 581 8.02 10.29 21.62
N MET A 582 7.00 9.54 21.16
CA MET A 582 7.10 8.11 20.89
C MET A 582 7.47 7.77 19.44
N THR A 583 7.84 8.79 18.64
CA THR A 583 8.23 8.64 17.24
C THR A 583 9.71 8.99 17.05
N PHE A 584 10.53 8.04 16.63
CA PHE A 584 11.98 8.23 16.48
C PHE A 584 12.33 9.34 15.48
N ASN A 585 11.59 9.42 14.38
CA ASN A 585 11.81 10.38 13.29
C ASN A 585 11.73 11.86 13.71
N THR A 586 11.26 12.16 14.91
CA THR A 586 11.10 13.52 15.44
C THR A 586 12.35 14.03 16.16
N LYS A 587 13.33 13.15 16.40
CA LYS A 587 14.65 13.51 16.92
C LYS A 587 15.39 14.37 15.91
N SER A 588 16.12 15.36 16.37
CA SER A 588 17.11 16.06 15.54
C SER A 588 18.22 15.13 15.08
N ALA A 589 18.96 15.53 14.05
CA ALA A 589 20.13 14.76 13.59
C ALA A 589 21.16 14.50 14.71
N ALA A 590 21.30 15.42 15.67
CA ALA A 590 22.19 15.26 16.82
C ALA A 590 21.65 14.22 17.83
N GLU A 591 20.36 14.31 18.18
CA GLU A 591 19.71 13.37 19.10
C GLU A 591 19.68 11.94 18.53
N ALA A 592 19.42 11.80 17.22
CA ALA A 592 19.48 10.50 16.54
C ALA A 592 20.90 9.91 16.56
N ALA A 593 21.92 10.73 16.30
CA ALA A 593 23.31 10.30 16.35
C ALA A 593 23.74 9.88 17.75
N GLU A 594 23.35 10.64 18.77
CA GLU A 594 23.61 10.31 20.16
C GLU A 594 22.92 9.00 20.56
N TYR A 595 21.65 8.80 20.18
CA TYR A 595 20.93 7.56 20.45
C TYR A 595 21.65 6.34 19.87
N PHE A 596 22.05 6.40 18.59
CA PHE A 596 22.76 5.28 17.95
C PHE A 596 24.13 5.03 18.58
N ALA A 597 24.88 6.09 18.91
CA ALA A 597 26.18 5.96 19.58
C ALA A 597 26.05 5.34 20.99
N GLN A 598 25.08 5.79 21.78
CA GLN A 598 24.81 5.25 23.12
C GLN A 598 24.41 3.77 23.05
N ARG A 599 23.49 3.41 22.15
CA ARG A 599 23.08 2.01 21.93
C ARG A 599 24.30 1.15 21.62
N LYS A 600 25.12 1.57 20.66
CA LYS A 600 26.32 0.86 20.23
C LYS A 600 27.32 0.66 21.38
N ALA A 601 27.50 1.66 22.22
CA ALA A 601 28.38 1.58 23.39
C ALA A 601 27.92 0.55 24.44
N THR A 602 26.62 0.20 24.48
CA THR A 602 26.08 -0.82 25.40
C THR A 602 26.23 -2.25 24.89
N ILE A 603 26.55 -2.45 23.61
CA ILE A 603 26.69 -3.77 23.01
C ILE A 603 27.90 -4.47 23.62
N LYS A 604 27.64 -5.53 24.38
CA LYS A 604 28.65 -6.47 24.88
C LYS A 604 28.55 -7.72 24.00
N PRO A 605 29.34 -7.83 22.91
CA PRO A 605 29.23 -8.99 22.04
C PRO A 605 29.53 -10.27 22.85
N PRO A 606 28.64 -11.29 22.84
CA PRO A 606 28.89 -12.55 23.52
C PRO A 606 30.19 -13.21 23.03
N LEU A 607 30.88 -13.95 23.90
CA LEU A 607 32.12 -14.67 23.55
C LEU A 607 31.91 -15.67 22.39
N GLU A 608 30.70 -16.25 22.24
CA GLU A 608 30.33 -17.14 21.13
C GLU A 608 30.29 -16.47 19.76
N PHE A 609 30.36 -15.13 19.71
CA PHE A 609 30.40 -14.35 18.48
C PHE A 609 31.82 -13.85 18.12
N LYS A 610 32.84 -14.22 18.92
CA LYS A 610 34.25 -13.85 18.68
C LYS A 610 35.05 -14.88 17.88
N ASP A 611 34.53 -16.09 17.66
CA ASP A 611 35.26 -17.16 16.98
C ASP A 611 34.61 -17.54 15.64
N SER A 612 34.90 -16.75 14.61
CA SER A 612 34.67 -17.00 13.18
C SER A 612 34.81 -15.65 12.45
N LEU A 613 35.86 -15.30 11.69
CA LEU A 613 36.78 -16.03 10.83
C LEU A 613 38.10 -15.24 10.70
N PHE A 614 39.19 -15.95 10.38
CA PHE A 614 40.58 -15.53 10.08
C PHE A 614 41.60 -15.58 11.23
N GLY A 615 42.32 -16.68 11.47
CA GLY A 615 42.27 -18.04 10.88
C GLY A 615 42.26 -18.16 9.37
#